data_AF-A4EHX3-F1
#
_entry.id   AF-A4EHX3-F1
#
_cell.length_a   1.000
_cell.length_b   1.000
_cell.length_c   1.000
_cell.angle_alpha   90.00
_cell.angle_beta   90.00
_cell.angle_gamma   90.00
#
_symmetry.space_group_name_H-M   'P 1'
#
loop_
_entity.id
_entity.type
_entity.pdbx_description
1 polymer ?
#
loop_
_entity_poly.entity_id
_entity_poly.type
_entity_poly.pdbx_seq_one_letter_code
_entity_poly.pdbx_strand_id
1 'polypeptide(L)'
;MLINNWDKKPTEGMQMNEISVVAICTAVIAGLVSMLGLIIGKEQKISEFRQAWINELRQCIVDYLVSINAICDIIRLKQAGEGDNNALLLANYKTLNQASHGITLRVNEVEETAKKLLILMAEFEVIAQENVSLTPEKIRDIENGFTAAAKELLKFEWKRVKAGERVFIWTKRIIIFILFGLFGILAFAWYEGTDENRPDEANLYLIGMTSKYQESAASSLWHDQARRQTAV
;
A
#
# COMPACT_ATOMS: atom_id res chain seq x y z
N MET A 1 -57.46 -13.09 -52.43
CA MET A 1 -56.09 -12.80 -52.92
C MET A 1 -55.72 -11.43 -52.40
N LEU A 2 -54.82 -11.36 -51.42
CA LEU A 2 -53.88 -10.26 -51.13
C LEU A 2 -53.20 -10.60 -49.79
N ILE A 3 -52.11 -11.34 -49.94
CA ILE A 3 -51.07 -11.55 -48.94
C ILE A 3 -50.36 -10.21 -48.75
N ASN A 4 -50.05 -9.81 -47.52
CA ASN A 4 -48.78 -9.15 -47.20
C ASN A 4 -48.51 -9.06 -45.69
N ASN A 5 -47.62 -9.96 -45.27
CA ASN A 5 -46.48 -9.77 -44.38
C ASN A 5 -46.56 -8.68 -43.30
N TRP A 6 -46.88 -9.12 -42.08
CA TRP A 6 -46.39 -8.49 -40.85
C TRP A 6 -45.60 -9.53 -40.04
N ASP A 7 -44.49 -10.00 -40.60
CA ASP A 7 -43.44 -10.66 -39.82
C ASP A 7 -42.36 -9.60 -39.52
N LYS A 8 -42.61 -8.77 -38.51
CA LYS A 8 -41.54 -7.98 -37.89
C LYS A 8 -40.82 -8.91 -36.92
N LYS A 9 -39.74 -9.54 -37.39
CA LYS A 9 -38.79 -10.23 -36.50
C LYS A 9 -38.26 -9.23 -35.47
N PRO A 10 -38.25 -9.58 -34.17
CA PRO A 10 -37.62 -8.75 -33.17
C PRO A 10 -36.11 -8.74 -33.39
N THR A 11 -35.51 -7.56 -33.29
CA THR A 11 -34.08 -7.31 -33.28
C THR A 11 -33.44 -7.92 -32.03
N GLU A 12 -33.32 -9.25 -31.98
CA GLU A 12 -32.64 -9.99 -30.90
C GLU A 12 -31.11 -10.04 -31.06
N GLY A 13 -30.56 -9.54 -32.17
CA GLY A 13 -29.12 -9.64 -32.47
C GLY A 13 -28.20 -8.66 -31.73
N MET A 14 -28.73 -7.61 -31.09
CA MET A 14 -27.91 -6.51 -30.55
C MET A 14 -27.71 -6.57 -29.03
N GLN A 15 -28.62 -7.20 -28.27
CA GLN A 15 -28.54 -7.22 -26.79
C GLN A 15 -27.46 -8.18 -26.24
N MET A 16 -27.06 -9.21 -26.99
CA MET A 16 -26.03 -10.16 -26.51
C MET A 16 -24.62 -9.57 -26.46
N ASN A 17 -24.32 -8.47 -27.17
CA ASN A 17 -22.95 -7.95 -27.24
C ASN A 17 -22.64 -6.96 -26.09
N GLU A 18 -23.60 -6.10 -25.73
CA GLU A 18 -23.38 -5.09 -24.68
C GLU A 18 -23.24 -5.71 -23.28
N ILE A 19 -24.09 -6.68 -22.95
CA ILE A 19 -24.07 -7.36 -21.64
C ILE A 19 -22.76 -8.13 -21.45
N SER A 20 -22.24 -8.77 -22.50
CA SER A 20 -20.97 -9.50 -22.45
C SER A 20 -19.77 -8.59 -22.26
N VAL A 21 -19.72 -7.44 -22.94
CA VAL A 21 -18.61 -6.46 -22.79
C VAL A 21 -18.58 -5.90 -21.37
N VAL A 22 -19.73 -5.51 -20.81
CA VAL A 22 -19.83 -5.00 -19.42
C VAL A 22 -19.38 -6.05 -18.39
N ALA A 23 -19.77 -7.31 -18.58
CA ALA A 23 -19.38 -8.40 -17.69
C ALA A 23 -17.87 -8.66 -17.72
N ILE A 24 -17.24 -8.64 -18.91
CA ILE A 24 -15.79 -8.79 -19.06
C ILE A 24 -15.07 -7.63 -18.38
N CYS A 25 -15.48 -6.38 -18.62
CA CYS A 25 -14.88 -5.22 -17.98
C CYS A 25 -14.97 -5.29 -16.46
N THR A 26 -16.12 -5.69 -15.92
CA THR A 26 -16.35 -5.84 -14.48
C THR A 26 -15.46 -6.94 -13.89
N ALA A 27 -15.34 -8.08 -14.55
CA ALA A 27 -14.46 -9.18 -14.12
C ALA A 27 -12.98 -8.76 -14.08
N VAL A 28 -12.52 -8.00 -15.08
CA VAL A 28 -11.17 -7.46 -15.13
C VAL A 28 -10.92 -6.48 -13.97
N ILE A 29 -11.84 -5.56 -13.73
CA ILE A 29 -11.74 -4.61 -12.60
C ILE A 29 -11.71 -5.36 -11.27
N ALA A 30 -12.60 -6.32 -11.06
CA ALA A 30 -12.63 -7.15 -9.86
C ALA A 30 -11.31 -7.91 -9.65
N GLY A 31 -10.74 -8.47 -10.72
CA GLY A 31 -9.43 -9.13 -10.68
C GLY A 31 -8.29 -8.18 -10.29
N LEU A 32 -8.25 -6.97 -10.88
CA LEU A 32 -7.23 -5.96 -10.55
C LEU A 32 -7.35 -5.49 -9.09
N VAL A 33 -8.57 -5.27 -8.60
CA VAL A 33 -8.81 -4.89 -7.20
C VAL A 33 -8.38 -6.01 -6.24
N SER A 34 -8.71 -7.27 -6.57
CA SER A 34 -8.25 -8.42 -5.79
C SER A 34 -6.72 -8.52 -5.74
N MET A 35 -6.06 -8.36 -6.89
CA MET A 35 -4.59 -8.36 -6.99
C MET A 35 -3.95 -7.23 -6.16
N LEU A 36 -4.53 -6.02 -6.18
CA LEU A 36 -4.09 -4.91 -5.34
C LEU A 36 -4.19 -5.27 -3.85
N GLY A 37 -5.28 -5.89 -3.44
CA GLY A 37 -5.47 -6.33 -2.06
C GLY A 37 -4.36 -7.28 -1.60
N LEU A 38 -4.02 -8.27 -2.42
CA LEU A 38 -2.94 -9.22 -2.14
C LEU A 38 -1.57 -8.54 -2.03
N ILE A 39 -1.28 -7.61 -2.96
CA ILE A 39 -0.01 -6.88 -2.97
C ILE A 39 0.11 -5.98 -1.74
N ILE A 40 -0.94 -5.22 -1.40
CA ILE A 40 -0.97 -4.38 -0.21
C ILE A 40 -0.78 -5.25 1.05
N GLY A 41 -1.46 -6.40 1.12
CA GLY A 41 -1.31 -7.34 2.22
C GLY A 41 0.12 -7.85 2.39
N LYS A 42 0.77 -8.23 1.28
CA LYS A 42 2.20 -8.63 1.28
C LYS A 42 3.08 -7.50 1.82
N GLU A 43 2.95 -6.28 1.28
CA GLU A 43 3.81 -5.15 1.66
C GLU A 43 3.62 -4.74 3.12
N GLN A 44 2.38 -4.73 3.59
CA GLN A 44 2.06 -4.48 5.00
C GLN A 44 2.77 -5.51 5.88
N LYS A 45 2.70 -6.79 5.52
CA LYS A 45 3.35 -7.87 6.27
C LYS A 45 4.88 -7.75 6.26
N ILE A 46 5.48 -7.43 5.12
CA ILE A 46 6.93 -7.23 5.01
C ILE A 46 7.37 -6.04 5.87
N SER A 47 6.63 -4.94 5.84
CA SER A 47 6.88 -3.78 6.70
C SER A 47 6.81 -4.15 8.18
N GLU A 48 5.81 -4.91 8.60
CA GLU A 48 5.69 -5.45 9.97
C GLU A 48 6.91 -6.31 10.36
N PHE A 49 7.34 -7.23 9.50
CA PHE A 49 8.51 -8.07 9.77
C PHE A 49 9.80 -7.26 9.90
N ARG A 50 9.99 -6.22 9.06
CA ARG A 50 11.15 -5.34 9.18
C ARG A 50 11.11 -4.50 10.45
N GLN A 51 9.94 -4.02 10.84
CA GLN A 51 9.76 -3.29 12.11
C GLN A 51 10.02 -4.18 13.32
N ALA A 52 9.55 -5.43 13.28
CA ALA A 52 9.85 -6.42 14.31
C ALA A 52 11.36 -6.67 14.42
N TRP A 53 12.05 -6.86 13.29
CA TRP A 53 13.50 -6.99 13.26
C TRP A 53 14.24 -5.76 13.84
N ILE A 54 13.83 -4.53 13.51
CA ILE A 54 14.40 -3.29 14.09
C ILE A 54 14.16 -3.24 15.61
N ASN A 55 12.97 -3.63 16.06
CA ASN A 55 12.61 -3.61 17.48
C ASN A 55 13.43 -4.63 18.27
N GLU A 56 13.64 -5.84 17.72
CA GLU A 56 14.53 -6.84 18.32
C GLU A 56 15.99 -6.35 18.37
N LEU A 57 16.48 -5.74 17.29
CA LEU A 57 17.82 -5.14 17.29
C LEU A 57 17.94 -4.05 18.36
N ARG A 58 16.93 -3.19 18.51
CA ARG A 58 16.89 -2.17 19.57
C ARG A 58 16.93 -2.82 20.96
N GLN A 59 16.20 -3.91 21.16
CA GLN A 59 16.21 -4.63 22.43
C GLN A 59 17.60 -5.21 22.73
N CYS A 60 18.25 -5.87 21.77
CA CYS A 60 19.61 -6.39 21.97
C CYS A 60 20.60 -5.26 22.29
N ILE A 61 20.49 -4.09 21.65
CA ILE A 61 21.33 -2.91 21.95
C ILE A 61 21.14 -2.44 23.40
N VAL A 62 19.89 -2.39 23.88
CA VAL A 62 19.59 -2.02 25.27
C VAL A 62 20.13 -3.07 26.24
N ASP A 63 19.88 -4.34 25.99
CA ASP A 63 20.33 -5.44 26.84
C ASP A 63 21.86 -5.48 26.93
N TYR A 64 22.56 -5.19 25.82
CA TYR A 64 24.01 -5.06 25.77
C TYR A 64 24.51 -3.95 26.71
N LEU A 65 23.96 -2.73 26.58
CA LEU A 65 24.36 -1.59 27.40
C LEU A 65 24.03 -1.78 28.89
N VAL A 66 22.84 -2.29 29.21
CA VAL A 66 22.42 -2.54 30.59
C VAL A 66 23.31 -3.60 31.23
N SER A 67 23.61 -4.69 30.52
CA SER A 67 24.44 -5.77 31.05
C SER A 67 25.88 -5.32 31.28
N ILE A 68 26.45 -4.51 30.38
CA ILE A 68 27.79 -3.91 30.57
C ILE A 68 27.82 -3.04 31.82
N ASN A 69 26.85 -2.14 31.97
CA ASN A 69 26.75 -1.25 33.13
C ASN A 69 26.65 -2.06 34.43
N ALA A 70 25.76 -3.06 34.45
CA ALA A 70 25.58 -3.92 35.61
C ALA A 70 26.87 -4.70 35.96
N ILE A 71 27.61 -5.20 34.97
CA ILE A 71 28.90 -5.87 35.19
C ILE A 71 29.91 -4.89 35.80
N CYS A 72 30.01 -3.67 35.27
CA CYS A 72 30.91 -2.64 35.78
C CYS A 72 30.57 -2.28 37.25
N ASP A 73 29.29 -2.11 37.56
CA ASP A 73 28.84 -1.82 38.93
C ASP A 73 29.12 -2.97 39.90
N ILE A 74 28.88 -4.22 39.50
CA ILE A 74 29.17 -5.39 40.35
C ILE A 74 30.66 -5.53 40.60
N ILE A 75 31.52 -5.33 39.58
CA ILE A 75 32.98 -5.38 39.73
C ILE A 75 33.44 -4.29 40.71
N ARG A 76 32.91 -3.08 40.61
CA ARG A 76 33.23 -1.97 41.51
C ARG A 76 32.82 -2.24 42.95
N LEU A 77 31.61 -2.76 43.17
CA LEU A 77 31.14 -3.14 44.51
C LEU A 77 32.01 -4.24 45.13
N LYS A 78 32.42 -5.22 44.31
CA LYS A 78 33.35 -6.28 44.73
C LYS A 78 34.72 -5.72 45.12
N GLN A 79 35.25 -4.74 44.38
CA GLN A 79 36.50 -4.05 44.73
C GLN A 79 36.38 -3.22 46.01
N ALA A 80 35.19 -2.67 46.30
CA ALA A 80 34.90 -1.95 47.54
C ALA A 80 34.68 -2.87 48.76
N GLY A 81 34.73 -4.20 48.58
CA GLY A 81 34.51 -5.19 49.64
C GLY A 81 33.04 -5.45 49.96
N GLU A 82 32.10 -4.95 49.14
CA GLU A 82 30.66 -5.11 49.33
C GLU A 82 30.11 -6.23 48.42
N GLY A 83 29.87 -7.40 49.02
CA GLY A 83 28.98 -8.44 48.49
C GLY A 83 29.62 -9.47 47.53
N ASP A 84 29.35 -10.76 47.79
CA ASP A 84 29.63 -11.86 46.86
C ASP A 84 28.48 -12.03 45.87
N ASN A 85 28.47 -11.21 44.83
CA ASN A 85 27.42 -11.19 43.80
C ASN A 85 27.77 -12.02 42.55
N ASN A 86 28.57 -13.08 42.70
CA ASN A 86 29.04 -13.89 41.54
C ASN A 86 27.89 -14.48 40.70
N ALA A 87 26.75 -14.83 41.32
CA ALA A 87 25.57 -15.32 40.60
C ALA A 87 24.95 -14.24 39.69
N LEU A 88 24.85 -13.00 40.18
CA LEU A 88 24.37 -11.86 39.39
C LEU A 88 25.36 -11.48 38.29
N LEU A 89 26.67 -11.56 38.57
CA LEU A 89 27.71 -11.32 37.58
C LEU A 89 27.59 -12.32 36.41
N LEU A 90 27.46 -13.61 36.72
CA LEU A 90 27.30 -14.66 35.71
C LEU A 90 26.03 -14.46 34.86
N ALA A 91 24.92 -14.06 35.49
CA ALA A 91 23.67 -13.77 34.78
C ALA A 91 23.85 -12.61 33.78
N ASN A 92 24.51 -11.52 34.19
CA ASN A 92 24.76 -10.39 33.30
C ASN A 92 25.73 -10.73 32.15
N TYR A 93 26.77 -11.54 32.39
CA TYR A 93 27.63 -12.03 31.30
C TYR A 93 26.87 -12.88 30.29
N LYS A 94 25.94 -13.73 30.76
CA LYS A 94 25.08 -14.51 29.87
C LYS A 94 24.23 -13.59 29.00
N THR A 95 23.55 -12.61 29.59
CA THR A 95 22.72 -11.64 28.85
C THR A 95 23.56 -10.80 27.89
N LEU A 96 24.74 -10.34 28.32
CA LEU A 96 25.68 -9.61 27.48
C LEU A 96 26.09 -10.41 26.25
N ASN A 97 26.47 -11.68 26.44
CA ASN A 97 26.84 -12.56 25.33
C ASN A 97 25.66 -12.81 24.39
N GLN A 98 24.46 -13.04 24.92
CA GLN A 98 23.25 -13.20 24.12
C GLN A 98 22.96 -11.94 23.29
N ALA A 99 23.05 -10.77 23.90
CA ALA A 99 22.84 -9.49 23.25
C ALA A 99 23.91 -9.22 22.17
N SER A 100 25.19 -9.47 22.47
CA SER A 100 26.31 -9.32 21.53
C SER A 100 26.09 -10.16 20.28
N HIS A 101 25.86 -11.47 20.44
CA HIS A 101 25.56 -12.35 19.31
C HIS A 101 24.27 -11.95 18.59
N GLY A 102 23.25 -11.51 19.34
CA GLY A 102 21.99 -11.02 18.81
C GLY A 102 22.13 -9.80 17.89
N ILE A 103 23.05 -8.89 18.21
CA ILE A 103 23.42 -7.74 17.37
C ILE A 103 24.19 -8.24 16.15
N THR A 104 25.30 -8.97 16.37
CA THR A 104 26.21 -9.42 15.30
C THR A 104 25.50 -10.24 14.23
N LEU A 105 24.55 -11.12 14.60
CA LEU A 105 23.80 -11.94 13.64
C LEU A 105 22.74 -11.17 12.86
N ARG A 106 22.30 -10.01 13.37
CA ARG A 106 21.27 -9.18 12.71
C ARG A 106 21.89 -8.14 11.80
N VAL A 107 23.02 -7.55 12.19
CA VAL A 107 23.64 -6.46 11.43
C VAL A 107 24.49 -7.00 10.27
N ASN A 108 24.55 -6.23 9.19
CA ASN A 108 25.41 -6.54 8.06
C ASN A 108 26.76 -5.82 8.21
N GLU A 109 27.82 -6.56 8.49
CA GLU A 109 29.18 -6.03 8.68
C GLU A 109 29.77 -5.30 7.47
N VAL A 110 29.17 -5.44 6.28
CA VAL A 110 29.60 -4.69 5.08
C VAL A 110 29.16 -3.23 5.16
N GLU A 111 28.08 -2.93 5.88
CA GLU A 111 27.51 -1.59 5.97
C GLU A 111 28.28 -0.70 6.95
N GLU A 112 28.68 0.49 6.51
CA GLU A 112 29.48 1.43 7.32
C GLU A 112 28.84 1.76 8.68
N THR A 113 27.52 1.91 8.75
CA THR A 113 26.81 2.18 10.00
C THR A 113 26.87 1.01 10.98
N ALA A 114 26.87 -0.22 10.48
CA ALA A 114 27.00 -1.43 11.29
C ALA A 114 28.45 -1.64 11.74
N LYS A 115 29.43 -1.41 10.86
CA LYS A 115 30.86 -1.48 11.21
C LYS A 115 31.22 -0.60 12.39
N LYS A 116 30.77 0.65 12.38
CA LYS A 116 31.00 1.59 13.51
C LYS A 116 30.52 1.01 14.83
N LEU A 117 29.33 0.40 14.85
CA LEU A 117 28.77 -0.22 16.05
C LEU A 117 29.61 -1.42 16.50
N LEU A 118 30.01 -2.30 15.58
CA LEU A 118 30.81 -3.49 15.87
C LEU A 118 32.22 -3.14 16.36
N ILE A 119 32.84 -2.11 15.82
CA ILE A 119 34.15 -1.60 16.30
C ILE A 119 34.03 -1.16 17.77
N LEU A 120 32.99 -0.41 18.11
CA LEU A 120 32.75 0.03 19.49
C LEU A 120 32.47 -1.14 20.44
N MET A 121 31.82 -2.22 19.95
CA MET A 121 31.68 -3.46 20.73
C MET A 121 33.03 -4.12 21.00
N ALA A 122 33.91 -4.19 20.00
CA ALA A 122 35.25 -4.72 20.16
C ALA A 122 36.11 -3.87 21.11
N GLU A 123 35.99 -2.53 21.06
CA GLU A 123 36.64 -1.62 22.00
C GLU A 123 36.18 -1.87 23.45
N PHE A 124 34.88 -2.12 23.65
CA PHE A 124 34.35 -2.51 24.96
C PHE A 124 34.96 -3.82 25.47
N GLU A 125 35.09 -4.84 24.62
CA GLU A 125 35.68 -6.12 24.99
C GLU A 125 37.15 -5.98 25.42
N VAL A 126 37.93 -5.17 24.70
CA VAL A 126 39.34 -4.89 25.05
C VAL A 126 39.44 -4.25 26.43
N ILE A 127 38.60 -3.24 26.72
CA ILE A 127 38.63 -2.54 28.01
C ILE A 127 38.16 -3.43 29.15
N ALA A 128 37.17 -4.28 28.91
CA ALA A 128 36.72 -5.27 29.89
C ALA A 128 37.82 -6.29 30.22
N GLN A 129 38.63 -6.70 29.25
CA GLN A 129 39.74 -7.64 29.47
C GLN A 129 40.89 -7.01 30.25
N GLU A 130 41.19 -5.73 30.00
CA GLU A 130 42.34 -5.07 30.61
C GLU A 130 42.18 -4.80 32.13
N ASN A 131 40.97 -4.92 32.72
CA ASN A 131 40.61 -4.85 34.16
C ASN A 131 41.14 -3.65 34.99
N VAL A 132 42.11 -2.88 34.49
CA VAL A 132 42.91 -1.88 35.20
C VAL A 132 42.45 -0.45 34.82
N SER A 133 41.57 -0.30 33.83
CA SER A 133 41.18 1.00 33.29
C SER A 133 39.67 1.24 33.14
N LEU A 134 38.83 0.46 33.84
CA LEU A 134 37.38 0.69 33.95
C LEU A 134 37.09 1.94 34.82
N THR A 135 37.54 3.11 34.38
CA THR A 135 37.11 4.37 35.00
C THR A 135 35.71 4.71 34.49
N PRO A 136 34.85 5.28 35.34
CA PRO A 136 33.50 5.69 34.93
C PRO A 136 33.49 6.64 33.74
N GLU A 137 34.52 7.49 33.59
CA GLU A 137 34.61 8.38 32.43
C GLU A 137 34.83 7.62 31.12
N LYS A 138 35.78 6.66 31.08
CA LYS A 138 36.09 5.90 29.86
C LYS A 138 34.93 5.03 29.40
N ILE A 139 34.24 4.38 30.34
CA ILE A 139 33.05 3.58 30.04
C ILE A 139 31.99 4.49 29.41
N ARG A 140 31.73 5.65 30.03
CA ARG A 140 30.69 6.57 29.56
C ARG A 140 30.98 7.16 28.19
N ASP A 141 32.24 7.41 27.85
CA ASP A 141 32.62 7.89 26.52
C ASP A 141 32.29 6.86 25.43
N ILE A 142 32.58 5.58 25.69
CA ILE A 142 32.30 4.51 24.73
C ILE A 142 30.81 4.20 24.68
N GLU A 143 30.09 4.27 25.80
CA GLU A 143 28.62 4.15 25.82
C GLU A 143 27.94 5.24 24.99
N ASN A 144 28.44 6.48 25.09
CA ASN A 144 27.95 7.59 24.28
C ASN A 144 28.25 7.34 22.80
N GLY A 145 29.46 6.88 22.47
CA GLY A 145 29.83 6.49 21.11
C GLY A 145 28.96 5.37 20.55
N PHE A 146 28.78 4.29 21.32
CA PHE A 146 27.96 3.14 20.97
C PHE A 146 26.49 3.53 20.79
N THR A 147 25.95 4.35 21.69
CA THR A 147 24.59 4.88 21.59
C THR A 147 24.42 5.75 20.34
N ALA A 148 25.42 6.56 19.98
CA ALA A 148 25.39 7.36 18.77
C ALA A 148 25.42 6.50 17.50
N ALA A 149 26.32 5.51 17.43
CA ALA A 149 26.40 4.56 16.33
C ALA A 149 25.11 3.73 16.19
N ALA A 150 24.54 3.27 17.31
CA ALA A 150 23.27 2.55 17.36
C ALA A 150 22.12 3.42 16.81
N LYS A 151 22.04 4.70 17.21
CA LYS A 151 21.04 5.64 16.68
C LYS A 151 21.21 5.87 15.17
N GLU A 152 22.44 5.98 14.70
CA GLU A 152 22.76 6.13 13.27
C GLU A 152 22.28 4.91 12.48
N LEU A 153 22.63 3.70 12.93
CA LEU A 153 22.21 2.43 12.33
C LEU A 153 20.68 2.27 12.32
N LEU A 154 20.02 2.47 13.46
CA LEU A 154 18.57 2.36 13.57
C LEU A 154 17.85 3.38 12.66
N LYS A 155 18.38 4.59 12.53
CA LYS A 155 17.84 5.61 11.62
C LYS A 155 18.04 5.24 10.16
N PHE A 156 19.18 4.64 9.82
CA PHE A 156 19.46 4.14 8.48
C PHE A 156 18.46 3.03 8.09
N GLU A 157 18.27 2.04 8.96
CA GLU A 157 17.31 0.95 8.69
C GLU A 157 15.86 1.44 8.68
N TRP A 158 15.50 2.37 9.55
CA TRP A 158 14.18 2.98 9.54
C TRP A 158 13.86 3.70 8.22
N LYS A 159 14.85 4.40 7.65
CA LYS A 159 14.68 5.02 6.32
C LYS A 159 14.48 3.96 5.23
N ARG A 160 15.18 2.83 5.31
CA ARG A 160 15.03 1.70 4.38
C ARG A 160 13.63 1.09 4.48
N VAL A 161 13.11 0.90 5.68
CA VAL A 161 11.72 0.42 5.91
C VAL A 161 10.71 1.40 5.33
N LYS A 162 10.89 2.72 5.56
CA LYS A 162 9.99 3.75 5.03
C LYS A 162 10.04 3.89 3.51
N ALA A 163 11.18 3.60 2.89
CA ALA A 163 11.29 3.62 1.43
C ALA A 163 10.40 2.56 0.76
N GLY A 164 10.05 1.49 1.49
CA GLY A 164 9.23 0.39 1.00
C GLY A 164 9.88 -0.41 -0.15
N GLU A 165 9.14 -1.37 -0.72
CA GLU A 165 9.61 -2.08 -1.90
C GLU A 165 9.33 -1.27 -3.18
N ARG A 166 10.36 -1.11 -4.02
CA ARG A 166 10.21 -0.44 -5.33
C ARG A 166 9.15 -1.10 -6.20
N VAL A 167 8.99 -2.42 -6.07
CA VAL A 167 7.99 -3.21 -6.81
C VAL A 167 6.58 -2.73 -6.49
N PHE A 168 6.26 -2.45 -5.22
CA PHE A 168 4.95 -1.91 -4.83
C PHE A 168 4.62 -0.59 -5.52
N ILE A 169 5.59 0.33 -5.54
CA ILE A 169 5.43 1.66 -6.14
C ILE A 169 5.14 1.54 -7.63
N TRP A 170 5.84 0.65 -8.33
CA TRP A 170 5.63 0.40 -9.75
C TRP A 170 4.31 -0.29 -10.04
N THR A 171 3.96 -1.34 -9.31
CA THR A 171 2.71 -2.06 -9.53
C THR A 171 1.49 -1.17 -9.29
N LYS A 172 1.52 -0.34 -8.24
CA LYS A 172 0.48 0.66 -8.00
C LYS A 172 0.31 1.61 -9.19
N ARG A 173 1.41 2.09 -9.77
CA ARG A 173 1.38 2.98 -10.95
C ARG A 173 0.79 2.27 -12.17
N ILE A 174 1.25 1.05 -12.47
CA ILE A 174 0.77 0.26 -13.61
C ILE A 174 -0.74 0.02 -13.50
N ILE A 175 -1.23 -0.38 -12.33
CA ILE A 175 -2.66 -0.65 -12.14
C ILE A 175 -3.50 0.62 -12.29
N ILE A 176 -3.02 1.75 -11.76
CA ILE A 176 -3.67 3.06 -11.98
C ILE A 176 -3.74 3.38 -13.48
N PHE A 177 -2.65 3.18 -14.23
CA PHE A 177 -2.65 3.39 -15.69
C PHE A 177 -3.63 2.47 -16.41
N ILE A 178 -3.71 1.19 -16.05
CA ILE A 178 -4.67 0.24 -16.63
C ILE A 178 -6.10 0.67 -16.34
N LEU A 179 -6.40 1.11 -15.12
CA LEU A 179 -7.74 1.58 -14.73
C LEU A 179 -8.13 2.84 -15.51
N PHE A 180 -7.24 3.82 -15.65
CA PHE A 180 -7.50 5.00 -16.49
C PHE A 180 -7.67 4.64 -17.97
N GLY A 181 -6.89 3.69 -18.48
CA GLY A 181 -7.04 3.17 -19.84
C GLY A 181 -8.41 2.53 -20.07
N LEU A 182 -8.83 1.63 -19.17
CA LEU A 182 -10.17 1.02 -19.19
C LEU A 182 -11.28 2.07 -19.14
N PHE A 183 -11.15 3.06 -18.26
CA PHE A 183 -12.13 4.14 -18.14
C PHE A 183 -12.20 5.01 -19.39
N GLY A 184 -11.05 5.28 -20.03
CA GLY A 184 -10.98 6.00 -21.30
C GLY A 184 -11.63 5.24 -22.45
N ILE A 185 -11.41 3.93 -22.54
CA ILE A 185 -12.05 3.06 -23.55
C ILE A 185 -13.58 3.06 -23.36
N LEU A 186 -14.05 2.93 -22.11
CA LEU A 186 -15.48 2.98 -21.80
C LEU A 186 -16.10 4.34 -22.15
N ALA A 187 -15.42 5.44 -21.83
CA ALA A 187 -15.88 6.78 -22.16
C ALA A 187 -15.91 7.02 -23.68
N PHE A 188 -14.93 6.51 -24.42
CA PHE A 188 -14.89 6.59 -25.87
C PHE A 188 -16.01 5.79 -26.53
N ALA A 189 -16.22 4.54 -26.09
CA ALA A 189 -17.31 3.70 -26.58
C ALA A 189 -18.69 4.34 -26.28
N TRP A 190 -18.84 4.97 -25.10
CA TRP A 190 -20.04 5.71 -24.75
C TRP A 190 -20.25 6.94 -25.67
N TYR A 191 -19.18 7.65 -26.00
CA TYR A 191 -19.23 8.82 -26.90
C TYR A 191 -19.63 8.45 -28.33
N GLU A 192 -19.03 7.40 -28.93
CA GLU A 192 -19.42 6.96 -30.28
C GLU A 192 -20.87 6.47 -30.33
N GLY A 193 -21.33 5.73 -29.31
CA GLY A 193 -22.72 5.25 -29.23
C GLY A 193 -23.76 6.36 -29.11
N THR A 194 -23.37 7.56 -28.66
CA THR A 194 -24.27 8.73 -28.65
C THR A 194 -24.42 9.40 -30.01
N ASP A 195 -23.44 9.32 -30.93
CA ASP A 195 -23.53 9.94 -32.25
C ASP A 195 -24.38 9.10 -33.24
N GLU A 196 -24.42 7.77 -33.08
CA GLU A 196 -25.28 6.89 -33.88
C GLU A 196 -26.78 7.03 -33.55
N ASN A 197 -27.12 7.52 -32.35
CA ASN A 197 -28.50 7.82 -31.94
C ASN A 197 -28.95 9.27 -32.28
N ARG A 198 -28.15 10.02 -33.03
CA ARG A 198 -28.51 11.36 -33.47
C ARG A 198 -29.51 11.22 -34.61
N PRO A 199 -30.79 11.62 -34.45
CA PRO A 199 -31.77 11.46 -35.52
C PRO A 199 -31.28 12.20 -36.75
N ASP A 200 -31.04 11.46 -37.82
CA ASP A 200 -30.66 11.98 -39.13
C ASP A 200 -31.59 13.15 -39.46
N GLU A 201 -31.05 14.24 -40.01
CA GLU A 201 -31.84 15.45 -40.26
C GLU A 201 -33.13 15.16 -41.07
N ALA A 202 -33.10 14.13 -41.91
CA ALA A 202 -34.27 13.60 -42.63
C ALA A 202 -35.40 13.09 -41.70
N ASN A 203 -35.05 12.40 -40.61
CA ASN A 203 -36.01 11.95 -39.59
C ASN A 203 -36.58 13.13 -38.78
N LEU A 204 -35.79 14.17 -38.52
CA LEU A 204 -36.29 15.39 -37.89
C LEU A 204 -37.34 16.12 -38.76
N TYR A 205 -37.12 16.19 -40.07
CA TYR A 205 -38.08 16.75 -41.03
C TYR A 205 -39.36 15.90 -41.14
N LEU A 206 -39.25 14.58 -41.11
CA LEU A 206 -40.40 13.67 -41.15
C LEU A 206 -41.22 13.73 -39.86
N ILE A 207 -40.57 13.75 -38.69
CA ILE A 207 -41.23 13.90 -37.38
C ILE A 207 -41.89 15.29 -37.25
N GLY A 208 -41.23 16.34 -37.75
CA GLY A 208 -41.81 17.68 -37.81
C GLY A 208 -43.01 17.78 -38.75
N MET A 209 -43.02 17.05 -39.88
CA MET A 209 -44.17 16.96 -40.77
C MET A 209 -45.33 16.18 -40.14
N THR A 210 -45.10 15.01 -39.55
CA THR A 210 -46.18 14.21 -38.94
C THR A 210 -46.86 14.93 -37.77
N SER A 211 -46.10 15.68 -36.97
CA SER A 211 -46.64 16.54 -35.90
C SER A 211 -47.57 17.64 -36.46
N LYS A 212 -47.15 18.36 -37.52
CA LYS A 212 -48.00 19.39 -38.16
C LYS A 212 -49.27 18.81 -38.79
N TYR A 213 -49.19 17.61 -39.38
CA TYR A 213 -50.38 16.93 -39.92
C TYR A 213 -51.35 16.51 -38.81
N GLN A 214 -50.86 16.02 -37.66
CA GLN A 214 -51.73 15.68 -36.53
C GLN A 214 -52.41 16.91 -35.92
N GLU A 215 -51.70 18.03 -35.75
CA GLU A 215 -52.31 19.28 -35.26
C GLU A 215 -53.36 19.83 -36.23
N SER A 216 -53.09 19.78 -37.54
CA SER A 216 -54.05 20.21 -38.56
C SER A 216 -55.28 19.29 -38.65
N ALA A 217 -55.10 17.97 -38.47
CA ALA A 217 -56.22 17.04 -38.42
C ALA A 217 -57.08 17.27 -37.17
N ALA A 218 -56.45 17.48 -36.02
CA ALA A 218 -57.14 17.76 -34.77
C ALA A 218 -57.95 19.07 -34.85
N SER A 219 -57.39 20.16 -35.37
CA SER A 219 -58.11 21.44 -35.49
C SER A 219 -59.32 21.35 -36.43
N SER A 220 -59.21 20.59 -37.53
CA SER A 220 -60.33 20.37 -38.45
C SER A 220 -61.49 19.59 -37.80
N LEU A 221 -61.17 18.60 -36.96
CA LEU A 221 -62.15 17.82 -36.20
C LEU A 221 -62.88 18.67 -35.15
N TRP A 222 -62.16 19.55 -34.45
CA TRP A 222 -62.76 20.49 -33.49
C TRP A 222 -63.73 21.47 -34.15
N HIS A 223 -63.38 22.02 -35.32
CA HIS A 223 -64.29 22.90 -36.07
C HIS A 223 -65.53 22.16 -36.59
N ASP A 224 -65.42 20.88 -36.96
CA ASP A 224 -66.58 20.11 -37.42
C ASP A 224 -67.51 19.69 -36.28
N GLN A 225 -66.96 19.34 -35.10
CA GLN A 225 -67.77 19.11 -33.90
C GLN A 225 -68.49 20.38 -33.42
N ALA A 226 -67.82 21.54 -33.46
CA ALA A 226 -68.43 22.81 -33.07
C ALA A 226 -69.63 23.18 -33.96
N ARG A 227 -69.54 22.95 -35.28
CA ARG A 227 -70.65 23.19 -36.22
C ARG A 227 -71.86 22.28 -35.99
N ARG A 228 -71.63 21.04 -35.54
CA ARG A 228 -72.71 20.09 -35.24
C ARG A 228 -73.47 20.44 -33.95
N GLN A 229 -72.83 21.10 -32.98
CA GLN A 229 -73.49 21.53 -31.74
C GLN A 229 -74.35 22.79 -31.91
N THR A 230 -74.05 23.65 -32.89
CA THR A 230 -74.84 24.87 -33.18
C THR A 230 -76.03 24.64 -34.12
N ALA A 231 -76.23 23.42 -34.62
CA ALA A 231 -77.28 23.08 -35.60
C ALA A 231 -78.50 22.36 -34.97
N VAL A 232 -78.64 22.42 -33.64
CA VAL A 232 -79.79 21.93 -32.86
C VAL A 232 -80.36 23.11 -32.08
#